data_AF-A0A259D4K9-F1
#
_entry.id   AF-A0A259D4K9-F1
#
_cell.length_a   1.000
_cell.length_b   1.000
_cell.length_c   1.000
_cell.angle_alpha   90.00
_cell.angle_beta   90.00
_cell.angle_gamma   90.00
#
_symmetry.space_group_name_H-M   'P 1'
#
loop_
_entity.id
_entity.type
_entity.pdbx_description
1 polymer ?
#
loop_
_entity_poly.entity_id
_entity_poly.type
_entity_poly.pdbx_seq_one_letter_code
_entity_poly.pdbx_strand_id
1 'polypeptide(L)'
;AGTLAVRLQPNHPTDDAAGIAASLLDGLLYGSGDAVIGINPATDNVPPAAAAPATPAASSAPRSRGSLAARASASGPRTAAEPLAESSVEEDAARLSIQPDDLVELSNTHGRCILRALISQNAAPGQLFAPMHWTAETASAARIDALVPSIVDPISGQPESKAAAVAATRYPAQWFGFAVSAASLNPTAAYWARARVPGGWRMELAGLAAPEDWTQYARTLFALPNAQAATVIDAKRGLARIAFHAEGRLLAALFASPSPVAVARDHLASRLHQSEPTVLAGRPRADMPDPGATVCACLNVGINTIRAAIQSGRALSVAALGEALGAGTSCGSCRPELAGLLSRFKLPEAAE
;
A
#
# COMPACT_ATOMS: atom_id res chain seq x y z
N ALA A 1 34.16 -17.77 -12.09
CA ALA A 1 33.19 -18.82 -11.74
C ALA A 1 32.70 -18.53 -10.32
N GLY A 2 31.39 -18.54 -10.09
CA GLY A 2 30.81 -18.35 -8.76
C GLY A 2 30.03 -19.61 -8.36
N THR A 3 30.02 -19.93 -7.07
CA THR A 3 29.25 -21.04 -6.50
C THR A 3 28.00 -20.46 -5.86
N LEU A 4 26.82 -20.91 -6.29
CA LEU A 4 25.56 -20.60 -5.60
C LEU A 4 25.39 -21.59 -4.45
N ALA A 5 25.32 -21.09 -3.22
CA ALA A 5 25.00 -21.88 -2.03
C ALA A 5 23.63 -21.48 -1.49
N VAL A 6 22.91 -22.45 -0.93
CA VAL A 6 21.59 -22.26 -0.33
C VAL A 6 21.67 -22.71 1.13
N ARG A 7 21.15 -21.90 2.05
CA ARG A 7 21.14 -22.16 3.49
C ARG A 7 19.69 -22.29 3.96
N LEU A 8 19.39 -23.35 4.71
CA LEU A 8 18.09 -23.51 5.34
C LEU A 8 18.04 -22.82 6.71
N GLN A 9 17.08 -21.90 6.90
CA GLN A 9 16.82 -21.20 8.16
C GLN A 9 15.38 -21.46 8.64
N PRO A 10 15.15 -22.54 9.39
CA PRO A 10 13.81 -23.01 9.77
C PRO A 10 13.23 -22.21 10.96
N ASN A 11 12.92 -20.93 10.74
CA ASN A 11 12.33 -20.06 11.78
C ASN A 11 10.81 -20.26 11.84
N HIS A 12 10.28 -20.67 13.01
CA HIS A 12 8.83 -20.73 13.23
C HIS A 12 8.35 -19.48 13.99
N PRO A 13 7.26 -18.80 13.57
CA PRO A 13 6.83 -17.52 14.17
C PRO A 13 6.51 -17.56 15.68
N THR A 14 6.26 -18.75 16.21
CA THR A 14 5.93 -19.00 17.64
C THR A 14 6.89 -19.98 18.30
N ASP A 15 8.03 -20.27 17.67
CA ASP A 15 9.01 -21.25 18.15
C ASP A 15 8.44 -22.66 18.42
N ASP A 16 7.41 -23.07 17.65
CA ASP A 16 6.83 -24.41 17.77
C ASP A 16 7.77 -25.46 17.16
N ALA A 17 8.13 -26.45 17.98
CA ALA A 17 9.11 -27.47 17.61
C ALA A 17 8.66 -28.30 16.39
N ALA A 18 7.35 -28.59 16.26
CA ALA A 18 6.82 -29.35 15.14
C ALA A 18 6.89 -28.54 13.84
N GLY A 19 6.55 -27.26 13.87
CA GLY A 19 6.67 -26.36 12.73
C GLY A 19 8.12 -26.09 12.29
N ILE A 20 9.05 -25.99 13.24
CA ILE A 20 10.50 -25.93 12.95
C ILE A 20 10.96 -27.21 12.25
N ALA A 21 10.59 -28.38 12.78
CA ALA A 21 10.95 -29.68 12.21
C ALA A 21 10.36 -29.89 10.81
N ALA A 22 9.12 -29.46 10.57
CA ALA A 22 8.49 -29.51 9.25
C ALA A 22 9.24 -28.64 8.23
N SER A 23 9.62 -27.41 8.63
CA SER A 23 10.38 -26.49 7.76
C SER A 23 11.79 -26.99 7.45
N LEU A 24 12.41 -27.69 8.42
CA LEU A 24 13.68 -28.40 8.23
C LEU A 24 13.56 -29.49 7.17
N LEU A 25 12.56 -30.37 7.32
CA LEU A 25 12.33 -31.46 6.38
C LEU A 25 12.09 -30.93 4.97
N ASP A 26 11.22 -29.91 4.83
CA ASP A 26 10.89 -29.31 3.54
C ASP A 26 12.14 -28.73 2.85
N GLY A 27 12.94 -27.95 3.57
CA GLY A 27 14.17 -27.37 3.00
C GLY A 27 15.24 -28.38 2.62
N LEU A 28 15.39 -29.46 3.40
CA LEU A 28 16.29 -30.57 3.07
C LEU A 28 15.81 -31.34 1.82
N LEU A 29 14.49 -31.51 1.65
CA LEU A 29 13.92 -32.12 0.44
C LEU A 29 14.19 -31.31 -0.83
N TYR A 30 14.37 -29.98 -0.72
CA TYR A 30 14.82 -29.13 -1.84
C TYR A 30 16.34 -29.23 -2.12
N GLY A 31 17.06 -30.14 -1.46
CA GLY A 31 18.50 -30.32 -1.68
C GLY A 31 19.37 -29.26 -1.04
N SER A 32 18.86 -28.50 -0.06
CA SER A 32 19.68 -27.61 0.75
C SER A 32 20.55 -28.47 1.68
N GLY A 33 21.82 -28.65 1.33
CA GLY A 33 22.73 -29.57 2.02
C GLY A 33 23.24 -29.11 3.38
N ASP A 34 22.87 -27.91 3.83
CA ASP A 34 23.25 -27.36 5.13
C ASP A 34 22.02 -26.72 5.82
N ALA A 35 21.79 -27.11 7.08
CA ALA A 35 20.71 -26.62 7.91
C ALA A 35 21.30 -26.09 9.22
N VAL A 36 21.15 -24.80 9.45
CA VAL A 36 21.65 -24.17 10.67
C VAL A 36 20.47 -23.86 11.59
N ILE A 37 20.42 -24.57 12.71
CA ILE A 37 19.51 -24.24 13.81
C ILE A 37 20.19 -23.15 14.63
N GLY A 38 19.79 -21.90 14.40
CA GLY A 38 20.25 -20.78 15.21
C GLY A 38 19.56 -20.81 16.57
N ILE A 39 20.21 -21.39 17.58
CA ILE A 39 19.86 -21.09 18.97
C ILE A 39 20.44 -19.71 19.23
N ASN A 40 19.60 -18.68 19.23
CA ASN A 40 20.04 -17.33 19.52
C ASN A 40 19.89 -17.12 21.04
N PRO A 41 20.95 -17.29 21.85
CA PRO A 41 20.89 -16.79 23.22
C PRO A 41 20.62 -15.28 23.11
N ALA A 42 19.46 -14.83 23.57
CA ALA A 42 19.12 -13.42 23.60
C ALA A 42 19.94 -12.74 24.71
N THR A 43 21.26 -12.63 24.53
CA THR A 43 22.16 -12.01 25.52
C THR A 43 22.48 -10.57 25.18
N ASP A 44 22.32 -10.15 23.91
CA ASP A 44 22.82 -8.87 23.45
C ASP A 44 21.76 -8.08 22.67
N ASN A 45 21.52 -6.84 23.11
CA ASN A 45 20.81 -5.82 22.32
C ASN A 45 21.87 -5.07 21.51
N VAL A 46 21.74 -5.06 20.18
CA VAL A 46 22.49 -4.12 19.34
C VAL A 46 22.10 -2.71 19.78
N PRO A 47 23.05 -1.79 20.05
CA PRO A 47 22.71 -0.41 20.35
C PRO A 47 21.85 0.15 19.21
N PRO A 48 20.64 0.68 19.50
CA PRO A 48 19.79 1.21 18.45
C PRO A 48 20.53 2.29 17.67
N ALA A 49 20.27 2.36 16.36
CA ALA A 49 20.85 3.39 15.51
C ALA A 49 20.67 4.77 16.16
N ALA A 50 21.78 5.52 16.30
CA ALA A 50 21.76 6.83 16.92
C ALA A 50 20.73 7.73 16.21
N ALA A 51 20.02 8.55 16.98
CA ALA A 51 19.02 9.46 16.45
C ALA A 51 19.61 10.30 15.30
N ALA A 52 18.95 10.30 14.14
CA ALA A 52 19.42 11.05 12.98
C ALA A 52 19.61 12.54 13.34
N PRO A 53 20.76 13.15 13.03
CA PRO A 53 20.94 14.59 13.19
C PRO A 53 19.95 15.32 12.28
N ALA A 54 19.40 16.44 12.75
CA ALA A 54 18.49 17.25 11.95
C ALA A 54 19.23 17.82 10.74
N THR A 55 18.90 17.38 9.54
CA THR A 55 19.38 18.01 8.30
C THR A 55 18.77 19.42 8.23
N PRO A 56 19.58 20.49 8.14
CA PRO A 56 19.06 21.84 8.00
C PRO A 56 18.52 21.99 6.57
N ALA A 57 17.21 22.22 6.43
CA ALA A 57 16.61 22.54 5.13
C ALA A 57 15.41 23.50 5.29
N ALA A 58 15.29 24.40 4.31
CA ALA A 58 14.59 25.68 4.29
C ALA A 58 13.05 25.69 4.36
N SER A 59 12.40 24.71 4.98
CA SER A 59 10.92 24.61 5.03
C SER A 59 10.36 24.74 6.44
N SER A 60 9.30 25.53 6.59
CA SER A 60 8.59 25.85 7.84
C SER A 60 7.56 24.80 8.30
N ALA A 61 7.57 23.60 7.71
CA ALA A 61 6.61 22.54 8.04
C ALA A 61 6.94 21.84 9.39
N PRO A 62 5.94 21.43 10.18
CA PRO A 62 6.15 20.68 11.42
C PRO A 62 6.83 19.32 11.15
N ARG A 63 7.77 18.94 12.02
CA ARG A 63 8.55 17.70 11.93
C ARG A 63 8.44 16.90 13.23
N SER A 64 8.41 15.58 13.12
CA SER A 64 8.56 14.67 14.25
C SER A 64 9.70 13.70 14.02
N ARG A 65 10.35 13.29 15.11
CA ARG A 65 11.32 12.20 15.13
C ARG A 65 10.59 10.92 15.48
N GLY A 66 10.89 9.85 14.75
CA GLY A 66 10.39 8.53 15.11
C GLY A 66 11.37 7.41 14.79
N SER A 67 11.19 6.28 15.47
CA SER A 67 11.84 5.02 15.11
C SER A 67 10.97 4.28 14.11
N LEU A 68 11.45 4.14 12.89
CA LEU A 68 10.83 3.33 11.86
C LEU A 68 11.16 1.86 12.12
N ALA A 69 10.12 1.03 12.28
CA ALA A 69 10.22 -0.40 12.21
C ALA A 69 9.90 -0.87 10.79
N ALA A 70 10.86 -1.48 10.09
CA ALA A 70 10.63 -2.11 8.79
C ALA A 70 10.44 -3.62 9.00
N ARG A 71 9.28 -4.17 8.61
CA ARG A 71 9.07 -5.62 8.53
C ARG A 71 8.60 -6.01 7.13
N ALA A 72 8.90 -7.26 6.76
CA ALA A 72 8.33 -7.86 5.56
C ALA A 72 6.81 -7.90 5.73
N SER A 73 6.09 -7.28 4.79
CA SER A 73 4.64 -7.41 4.71
C SER A 73 4.28 -8.66 3.90
N ALA A 74 3.23 -9.37 4.31
CA ALA A 74 2.62 -10.42 3.50
C ALA A 74 2.03 -9.89 2.17
N SER A 75 1.93 -8.56 2.03
CA SER A 75 1.40 -7.87 0.85
C SER A 75 2.50 -7.10 0.11
N GLY A 76 3.13 -7.75 -0.87
CA GLY A 76 4.06 -7.11 -1.80
C GLY A 76 3.35 -6.31 -2.90
N PRO A 77 4.09 -5.68 -3.83
CA PRO A 77 3.51 -4.87 -4.93
C PRO A 77 2.60 -5.66 -5.90
N ARG A 78 2.56 -6.98 -5.78
CA ARG A 78 1.61 -7.85 -6.50
C ARG A 78 0.21 -7.86 -5.90
N THR A 79 0.06 -7.57 -4.61
CA THR A 79 -1.22 -7.67 -3.88
C THR A 79 -1.68 -6.33 -3.29
N ALA A 80 -0.78 -5.40 -3.00
CA ALA A 80 -1.11 -4.04 -2.57
C ALA A 80 -1.17 -3.06 -3.75
N ALA A 81 -2.08 -2.07 -3.69
CA ALA A 81 -2.22 -1.02 -4.70
C ALA A 81 -1.11 0.04 -4.60
N GLU A 82 -0.63 0.30 -3.39
CA GLU A 82 0.34 1.33 -3.05
C GLU A 82 1.22 0.93 -1.86
N PRO A 83 2.41 1.54 -1.73
CA PRO A 83 3.20 1.48 -0.53
C PRO A 83 2.54 2.31 0.57
N LEU A 84 1.96 1.62 1.54
CA LEU A 84 1.33 2.23 2.70
C LEU A 84 2.35 2.35 3.83
N ALA A 85 2.60 3.53 4.37
CA ALA A 85 3.19 3.65 5.70
C ALA A 85 2.07 3.58 6.73
N GLU A 86 2.14 2.63 7.65
CA GLU A 86 1.39 2.75 8.89
C GLU A 86 2.08 3.82 9.74
N SER A 87 1.54 5.04 9.67
CA SER A 87 1.91 6.09 10.60
C SER A 87 1.30 5.76 11.96
N SER A 88 2.16 5.76 12.96
CA SER A 88 1.76 5.51 14.34
C SER A 88 1.04 6.71 14.91
N VAL A 89 -0.02 6.42 15.67
CA VAL A 89 -0.79 7.28 16.59
C VAL A 89 -1.46 8.51 16.00
N GLU A 90 -2.75 8.62 16.29
CA GLU A 90 -3.61 9.79 16.06
C GLU A 90 -2.97 11.11 16.53
N GLU A 91 -2.21 11.08 17.63
CA GLU A 91 -1.45 12.20 18.21
C GLU A 91 -0.29 12.67 17.32
N ASP A 92 0.46 11.75 16.71
CA ASP A 92 1.56 12.11 15.80
C ASP A 92 1.04 12.65 14.48
N ALA A 93 -0.02 12.05 13.94
CA ALA A 93 -0.71 12.56 12.77
C ALA A 93 -1.24 13.99 13.02
N ALA A 94 -1.85 14.24 14.17
CA ALA A 94 -2.30 15.57 14.57
C ALA A 94 -1.13 16.57 14.67
N ARG A 95 -0.04 16.19 15.36
CA ARG A 95 1.17 17.02 15.50
C ARG A 95 1.79 17.39 14.15
N LEU A 96 1.77 16.46 13.20
CA LEU A 96 2.31 16.64 11.86
C LEU A 96 1.31 17.25 10.87
N SER A 97 0.06 17.49 11.30
CA SER A 97 -1.03 17.91 10.42
C SER A 97 -1.24 16.96 9.23
N ILE A 98 -1.05 15.66 9.44
CA ILE A 98 -1.27 14.60 8.45
C ILE A 98 -2.70 14.10 8.60
N GLN A 99 -3.42 14.05 7.48
CA GLN A 99 -4.75 13.45 7.39
C GLN A 99 -4.68 12.03 6.79
N PRO A 100 -5.74 11.21 6.96
CA PRO A 100 -5.86 9.98 6.17
C PRO A 100 -5.69 10.27 4.68
N ASP A 101 -5.01 9.39 3.96
CA ASP A 101 -4.72 9.54 2.53
C ASP A 101 -3.80 10.73 2.17
N ASP A 102 -3.15 11.39 3.13
CA ASP A 102 -2.01 12.24 2.79
C ASP A 102 -0.81 11.37 2.37
N LEU A 103 0.10 11.97 1.62
CA LEU A 103 1.43 11.42 1.41
C LEU A 103 2.37 11.98 2.48
N VAL A 104 3.29 11.14 2.96
CA VAL A 104 4.28 11.47 3.98
C VAL A 104 5.65 11.17 3.41
N GLU A 105 6.53 12.16 3.49
CA GLU A 105 7.95 11.98 3.25
C GLU A 105 8.64 11.60 4.56
N LEU A 106 9.31 10.45 4.55
CA LEU A 106 10.26 10.02 5.55
C LEU A 106 11.67 10.29 5.03
N SER A 107 12.53 10.86 5.87
CA SER A 107 13.91 11.15 5.49
C SER A 107 14.90 10.99 6.64
N ASN A 108 16.14 10.69 6.30
CA ASN A 108 17.28 10.73 7.21
C ASN A 108 18.57 11.01 6.42
N THR A 109 19.73 10.78 7.02
CA THR A 109 21.04 11.00 6.37
C THR A 109 21.33 10.04 5.21
N HIS A 110 20.63 8.91 5.12
CA HIS A 110 20.84 7.88 4.09
C HIS A 110 19.97 8.15 2.85
N GLY A 111 18.78 8.69 3.04
CA GLY A 111 17.88 8.95 1.92
C GLY A 111 16.53 9.51 2.30
N ARG A 112 15.58 9.34 1.39
CA ARG A 112 14.18 9.71 1.56
C ARG A 112 13.27 8.67 0.93
N CYS A 113 12.08 8.50 1.49
CA CYS A 113 10.99 7.80 0.85
C CYS A 113 9.65 8.52 1.06
N ILE A 114 8.73 8.37 0.10
CA ILE A 114 7.38 8.91 0.14
C ILE A 114 6.41 7.74 0.20
N LEU A 115 5.50 7.78 1.16
CA LEU A 115 4.54 6.72 1.45
C LEU A 115 3.16 7.32 1.72
N ARG A 116 2.10 6.54 1.51
CA ARG A 116 0.75 6.96 1.90
C ARG A 116 0.53 6.76 3.39
N ALA A 117 -0.01 7.76 4.07
CA ALA A 117 -0.33 7.69 5.48
C ALA A 117 -1.54 6.77 5.72
N LEU A 118 -1.34 5.76 6.55
CA LEU A 118 -2.41 5.03 7.24
C LEU A 118 -2.32 5.35 8.73
N ILE A 119 -3.33 6.04 9.26
CA ILE A 119 -3.38 6.38 10.69
C ILE A 119 -3.91 5.18 11.45
N SER A 120 -3.11 4.66 12.39
CA SER A 120 -3.43 3.48 13.18
C SER A 120 -3.26 3.74 14.68
N GLN A 121 -4.18 3.21 15.49
CA GLN A 121 -4.08 3.22 16.95
C GLN A 121 -3.23 2.05 17.50
N ASN A 122 -2.79 1.13 16.63
CA ASN A 122 -2.06 -0.07 17.05
C ASN A 122 -0.54 0.14 17.23
N ALA A 123 -0.03 1.32 16.87
CA ALA A 123 1.39 1.61 16.97
C ALA A 123 1.65 2.64 18.08
N ALA A 124 2.85 2.63 18.66
CA ALA A 124 3.18 3.50 19.79
C ALA A 124 3.59 4.92 19.34
N PRO A 125 3.43 5.96 20.18
CA PRO A 125 3.84 7.32 19.83
C PRO A 125 5.32 7.39 19.46
N GLY A 126 5.65 8.10 18.39
CA GLY A 126 7.01 8.23 17.88
C GLY A 126 7.55 6.96 17.20
N GLN A 127 6.72 5.95 16.96
CA GLN A 127 7.09 4.85 16.07
C GLN A 127 6.51 5.10 14.68
N LEU A 128 7.02 4.40 13.67
CA LEU A 128 6.41 4.33 12.35
C LEU A 128 6.59 2.91 11.84
N PHE A 129 5.65 2.43 11.04
CA PHE A 129 5.80 1.16 10.36
C PHE A 129 5.65 1.34 8.86
N ALA A 130 6.52 0.71 8.09
CA ALA A 130 6.42 0.69 6.64
C ALA A 130 6.76 -0.71 6.09
N PRO A 131 6.01 -1.20 5.10
CA PRO A 131 6.25 -2.48 4.46
C PRO A 131 7.51 -2.39 3.59
N MET A 132 8.32 -3.44 3.66
CA MET A 132 9.42 -3.66 2.70
C MET A 132 8.88 -4.20 1.36
N HIS A 133 9.74 -4.25 0.33
CA HIS A 133 9.49 -4.80 -1.03
C HIS A 133 8.98 -3.85 -2.14
N TRP A 134 8.95 -2.54 -1.91
CA TRP A 134 8.75 -1.58 -3.00
C TRP A 134 10.08 -1.20 -3.63
N THR A 135 10.15 -1.24 -4.96
CA THR A 135 11.38 -0.98 -5.73
C THR A 135 11.20 0.23 -6.66
N ALA A 136 12.30 0.68 -7.27
CA ALA A 136 12.24 1.74 -8.28
C ALA A 136 11.46 1.33 -9.54
N GLU A 137 11.17 0.03 -9.72
CA GLU A 137 10.32 -0.45 -10.80
C GLU A 137 8.84 -0.28 -10.49
N THR A 138 8.45 -0.25 -9.21
CA THR A 138 7.04 -0.22 -8.77
C THR A 138 6.64 1.09 -8.11
N ALA A 139 7.60 1.93 -7.72
CA ALA A 139 7.34 3.29 -7.25
C ALA A 139 8.52 4.25 -7.48
N SER A 140 8.25 5.55 -7.62
CA SER A 140 9.30 6.57 -7.81
C SER A 140 10.17 6.79 -6.58
N ALA A 141 9.57 6.72 -5.40
CA ALA A 141 10.18 7.18 -4.16
C ALA A 141 9.79 6.33 -2.93
N ALA A 142 9.29 5.10 -3.10
CA ALA A 142 8.79 4.30 -1.97
C ALA A 142 9.73 3.19 -1.48
N ARG A 143 11.03 3.27 -1.82
CA ARG A 143 12.02 2.29 -1.36
C ARG A 143 12.37 2.56 0.10
N ILE A 144 11.73 1.83 1.01
CA ILE A 144 11.96 2.00 2.45
C ILE A 144 13.41 1.71 2.84
N ASP A 145 14.05 0.75 2.16
CA ASP A 145 15.43 0.35 2.39
C ASP A 145 16.44 1.49 2.13
N ALA A 146 16.03 2.55 1.41
CA ALA A 146 16.85 3.76 1.24
C ALA A 146 17.05 4.54 2.55
N LEU A 147 16.28 4.24 3.59
CA LEU A 147 16.40 4.84 4.92
C LEU A 147 17.17 3.95 5.90
N VAL A 148 17.45 2.69 5.53
CA VAL A 148 18.06 1.71 6.43
C VAL A 148 19.59 1.88 6.43
N PRO A 149 20.23 2.13 7.59
CA PRO A 149 21.68 2.26 7.68
C PRO A 149 22.37 0.91 7.45
N SER A 150 23.59 0.94 6.89
CA SER A 150 24.42 -0.26 6.71
C SER A 150 25.14 -0.66 8.01
N ILE A 151 24.36 -0.93 9.06
CA ILE A 151 24.86 -1.42 10.35
C ILE A 151 24.72 -2.95 10.36
N VAL A 152 25.79 -3.63 10.77
CA VAL A 152 25.82 -5.08 10.91
C VAL A 152 26.24 -5.47 12.32
N ASP A 153 25.72 -6.59 12.79
CA ASP A 153 26.21 -7.24 14.01
C ASP A 153 27.69 -7.65 13.81
N PRO A 154 28.62 -7.25 14.71
CA PRO A 154 30.05 -7.46 14.52
C PRO A 154 30.48 -8.93 14.59
N ILE A 155 29.65 -9.83 15.12
CA ILE A 155 29.96 -11.25 15.25
C ILE A 155 29.44 -12.04 14.04
N SER A 156 28.16 -11.89 13.72
CA SER A 156 27.47 -12.65 12.69
C SER A 156 27.47 -11.98 11.30
N GLY A 157 27.74 -10.68 11.24
CA GLY A 157 27.63 -9.88 10.01
C GLY A 157 26.19 -9.64 9.54
N GLN A 158 25.18 -10.02 10.33
CA GLN A 158 23.77 -9.82 9.98
C GLN A 158 23.38 -8.34 10.05
N PRO A 159 22.59 -7.81 9.08
CA PRO A 159 22.20 -6.41 9.07
C PRO A 159 21.11 -6.07 10.08
N GLU A 160 21.20 -4.87 10.68
CA GLU A 160 20.13 -4.30 11.51
C GLU A 160 19.08 -3.61 10.64
N SER A 161 18.32 -4.41 9.88
CA SER A 161 17.35 -3.89 8.89
C SER A 161 16.02 -3.47 9.51
N LYS A 162 15.80 -3.71 10.80
CA LYS A 162 14.49 -3.56 11.43
C LYS A 162 14.26 -2.18 12.02
N ALA A 163 15.31 -1.39 12.25
CA ALA A 163 15.18 -0.08 12.87
C ALA A 163 15.95 1.00 12.09
N ALA A 164 15.26 2.12 11.82
CA ALA A 164 15.90 3.34 11.32
C ALA A 164 15.31 4.58 11.99
N ALA A 165 16.18 5.51 12.41
CA ALA A 165 15.71 6.83 12.85
C ALA A 165 15.37 7.68 11.62
N VAL A 166 14.17 8.26 11.61
CA VAL A 166 13.67 9.07 10.50
C VAL A 166 12.96 10.32 11.00
N ALA A 167 12.97 11.36 10.16
CA ALA A 167 12.07 12.50 10.26
C ALA A 167 10.87 12.28 9.34
N ALA A 168 9.67 12.56 9.84
CA ALA A 168 8.44 12.50 9.05
C ALA A 168 7.89 13.91 8.78
N THR A 169 7.46 14.14 7.55
CA THR A 169 6.79 15.38 7.13
C THR A 169 5.68 15.09 6.13
N ARG A 170 4.59 15.86 6.17
CA ARG A 170 3.56 15.82 5.14
C ARG A 170 4.16 16.22 3.79
N TYR A 171 3.98 15.38 2.77
CA TYR A 171 4.44 15.66 1.42
C TYR A 171 3.51 16.71 0.78
N PRO A 172 4.05 17.84 0.27
CA PRO A 172 3.25 18.97 -0.19
C PRO A 172 2.75 18.76 -1.64
N ALA A 173 2.02 17.68 -1.89
CA ALA A 173 1.39 17.44 -3.17
C ALA A 173 0.36 18.53 -3.49
N GLN A 174 0.44 19.10 -4.70
CA GLN A 174 -0.54 20.04 -5.23
C GLN A 174 -1.67 19.34 -6.01
N TRP A 175 -1.44 18.09 -6.40
CA TRP A 175 -2.46 17.24 -7.00
C TRP A 175 -2.16 15.77 -6.75
N PHE A 176 -3.23 14.97 -6.80
CA PHE A 176 -3.23 13.52 -6.70
C PHE A 176 -3.90 12.94 -7.93
N GLY A 177 -3.49 11.75 -8.34
CA GLY A 177 -4.04 11.08 -9.51
C GLY A 177 -4.17 9.58 -9.34
N PHE A 178 -5.22 9.02 -9.95
CA PHE A 178 -5.38 7.58 -10.13
C PHE A 178 -5.48 7.27 -11.63
N ALA A 179 -4.76 6.25 -12.07
CA ALA A 179 -4.73 5.84 -13.46
C ALA A 179 -4.88 4.33 -13.63
N VAL A 180 -5.54 3.92 -14.71
CA VAL A 180 -5.57 2.55 -15.19
C VAL A 180 -5.15 2.53 -16.65
N SER A 181 -4.41 1.51 -17.08
CA SER A 181 -3.96 1.37 -18.46
C SER A 181 -3.81 -0.10 -18.85
N ALA A 182 -4.22 -0.42 -20.07
CA ALA A 182 -3.98 -1.72 -20.70
C ALA A 182 -2.48 -2.00 -20.94
N ALA A 183 -1.69 -0.94 -21.12
CA ALA A 183 -0.26 -1.00 -21.42
C ALA A 183 0.58 -0.42 -20.26
N SER A 184 1.90 -0.53 -20.36
CA SER A 184 2.81 0.12 -19.42
C SER A 184 2.66 1.64 -19.46
N LEU A 185 2.71 2.27 -18.29
CA LEU A 185 2.63 3.73 -18.14
C LEU A 185 4.04 4.35 -18.06
N ASN A 186 4.16 5.60 -18.50
CA ASN A 186 5.37 6.42 -18.45
C ASN A 186 5.19 7.61 -17.49
N PRO A 187 5.18 7.39 -16.17
CA PRO A 187 4.93 8.46 -15.21
C PRO A 187 6.10 9.46 -15.15
N THR A 188 5.75 10.75 -15.16
CA THR A 188 6.68 11.87 -14.95
C THR A 188 6.43 12.61 -13.63
N ALA A 189 5.38 12.23 -12.90
CA ALA A 189 5.06 12.81 -11.60
C ALA A 189 6.14 12.50 -10.55
N ALA A 190 6.30 13.40 -9.58
CA ALA A 190 7.29 13.26 -8.51
C ALA A 190 7.02 12.03 -7.62
N TYR A 191 5.75 11.75 -7.32
CA TYR A 191 5.32 10.50 -6.70
C TYR A 191 4.53 9.67 -7.71
N TRP A 192 4.89 8.39 -7.83
CA TRP A 192 4.04 7.39 -8.44
C TRP A 192 4.24 6.02 -7.79
N ALA A 193 3.19 5.20 -7.77
CA ALA A 193 3.22 3.80 -7.39
C ALA A 193 2.33 3.00 -8.34
N ARG A 194 2.81 1.87 -8.86
CA ARG A 194 2.08 1.05 -9.83
C ARG A 194 2.02 -0.42 -9.42
N ALA A 195 0.90 -1.05 -9.77
CA ALA A 195 0.65 -2.45 -9.54
C ALA A 195 -0.03 -3.10 -10.77
N ARG A 196 0.14 -4.42 -10.90
CA ARG A 196 -0.54 -5.20 -11.94
C ARG A 196 -2.00 -5.42 -11.58
N VAL A 197 -2.85 -5.40 -12.60
CA VAL A 197 -4.26 -5.78 -12.54
C VAL A 197 -4.59 -6.69 -13.72
N PRO A 198 -5.68 -7.48 -13.66
CA PRO A 198 -6.17 -8.18 -14.84
C PRO A 198 -6.35 -7.21 -16.01
N GLY A 199 -5.75 -7.52 -17.15
CA GLY A 199 -5.84 -6.69 -18.35
C GLY A 199 -4.88 -5.49 -18.39
N GLY A 200 -4.04 -5.23 -17.38
CA GLY A 200 -3.05 -4.16 -17.49
C GLY A 200 -2.42 -3.73 -16.16
N TRP A 201 -2.49 -2.43 -15.90
CA TRP A 201 -1.83 -1.75 -14.80
C TRP A 201 -2.79 -0.75 -14.14
N ARG A 202 -2.61 -0.57 -12.83
CA ARG A 202 -3.12 0.58 -12.08
C ARG A 202 -1.94 1.38 -11.54
N MET A 203 -2.15 2.67 -11.35
CA MET A 203 -1.13 3.57 -10.85
C MET A 203 -1.73 4.72 -10.06
N GLU A 204 -1.04 5.09 -9.00
CA GLU A 204 -1.31 6.25 -8.18
C GLU A 204 -0.21 7.28 -8.41
N LEU A 205 -0.58 8.54 -8.35
CA LEU A 205 0.24 9.67 -8.76
C LEU A 205 0.07 10.82 -7.77
N ALA A 206 1.13 11.58 -7.56
CA ALA A 206 1.04 12.91 -6.99
C ALA A 206 2.18 13.80 -7.48
N GLY A 207 1.90 15.09 -7.65
CA GLY A 207 2.88 16.05 -8.14
C GLY A 207 2.90 17.35 -7.35
N LEU A 208 4.04 18.05 -7.44
CA LEU A 208 4.28 19.33 -6.79
C LEU A 208 3.76 20.52 -7.62
N ALA A 209 3.36 20.28 -8.87
CA ALA A 209 2.76 21.26 -9.76
C ALA A 209 1.77 20.55 -10.68
N ALA A 210 0.57 21.11 -10.83
CA ALA A 210 -0.43 20.57 -11.75
C ALA A 210 0.01 20.82 -13.21
N PRO A 211 -0.18 19.86 -14.13
CA PRO A 211 0.03 20.08 -15.56
C PRO A 211 -0.87 21.20 -16.09
N GLU A 212 -0.34 22.02 -17.00
CA GLU A 212 -1.13 23.03 -17.71
C GLU A 212 -2.16 22.39 -18.64
N ASP A 213 -1.79 21.28 -19.30
CA ASP A 213 -2.66 20.48 -20.15
C ASP A 213 -2.73 19.03 -19.65
N TRP A 214 -3.83 18.72 -18.97
CA TRP A 214 -4.10 17.37 -18.47
C TRP A 214 -4.27 16.34 -19.58
N THR A 215 -4.83 16.73 -20.73
CA THR A 215 -5.04 15.79 -21.85
C THR A 215 -3.70 15.40 -22.44
N GLN A 216 -2.82 16.37 -22.67
CA GLN A 216 -1.47 16.10 -23.15
C GLN A 216 -0.66 15.29 -22.12
N TYR A 217 -0.76 15.64 -20.83
CA TYR A 217 -0.15 14.87 -19.75
C TYR A 217 -0.60 13.39 -19.79
N ALA A 218 -1.90 13.14 -19.96
CA ALA A 218 -2.43 11.78 -20.05
C ALA A 218 -1.97 11.04 -21.31
N ARG A 219 -1.87 11.72 -22.47
CA ARG A 219 -1.32 11.13 -23.70
C ARG A 219 0.12 10.66 -23.52
N THR A 220 0.96 11.49 -22.90
CA THR A 220 2.34 11.13 -22.57
C THR A 220 2.38 9.96 -21.58
N LEU A 221 1.57 10.04 -20.52
CA LEU A 221 1.51 9.00 -19.49
C LEU A 221 1.17 7.62 -20.05
N PHE A 222 0.21 7.55 -20.98
CA PHE A 222 -0.25 6.29 -21.56
C PHE A 222 0.42 5.92 -22.88
N ALA A 223 1.32 6.77 -23.41
CA ALA A 223 1.90 6.64 -24.75
C ALA A 223 0.82 6.53 -25.87
N LEU A 224 -0.23 7.35 -25.77
CA LEU A 224 -1.38 7.35 -26.69
C LEU A 224 -1.53 8.71 -27.42
N PRO A 225 -0.60 9.09 -28.31
CA PRO A 225 -0.61 10.41 -28.94
C PRO A 225 -1.86 10.65 -29.81
N ASN A 226 -2.37 9.60 -30.47
CA ASN A 226 -3.43 9.71 -31.48
C ASN A 226 -4.77 9.08 -31.07
N ALA A 227 -4.85 8.46 -29.89
CA ALA A 227 -6.10 7.81 -29.45
C ALA A 227 -7.20 8.84 -29.18
N GLN A 228 -8.46 8.46 -29.44
CA GLN A 228 -9.60 9.29 -29.09
C GLN A 228 -9.71 9.39 -27.57
N ALA A 229 -9.86 10.63 -27.08
CA ALA A 229 -9.95 10.94 -25.67
C ALA A 229 -11.33 11.53 -25.34
N ALA A 230 -12.02 10.94 -24.38
CA ALA A 230 -13.13 11.58 -23.69
C ALA A 230 -12.59 12.33 -22.47
N THR A 231 -12.97 13.59 -22.29
CA THR A 231 -12.42 14.45 -21.24
C THR A 231 -13.52 15.16 -20.45
N VAL A 232 -13.30 15.29 -19.14
CA VAL A 232 -14.06 16.15 -18.23
C VAL A 232 -13.04 16.89 -17.38
N ILE A 233 -12.88 18.19 -17.65
CA ILE A 233 -11.89 19.04 -16.97
C ILE A 233 -12.63 20.23 -16.35
N ASP A 234 -12.45 20.42 -15.05
CA ASP A 234 -12.92 21.59 -14.31
C ASP A 234 -11.70 22.34 -13.78
N ALA A 235 -11.23 23.33 -14.56
CA ALA A 235 -10.05 24.12 -14.22
C ALA A 235 -10.24 24.93 -12.93
N LYS A 236 -11.47 25.34 -12.60
CA LYS A 236 -11.76 26.10 -11.37
C LYS A 236 -11.59 25.23 -10.13
N ARG A 237 -11.97 23.95 -10.22
CA ARG A 237 -11.82 22.97 -9.14
C ARG A 237 -10.53 22.16 -9.21
N GLY A 238 -9.70 22.35 -10.24
CA GLY A 238 -8.49 21.59 -10.48
C GLY A 238 -8.73 20.10 -10.77
N LEU A 239 -9.91 19.76 -11.28
CA LEU A 239 -10.29 18.36 -11.55
C LEU A 239 -10.04 18.01 -13.02
N ALA A 240 -9.50 16.83 -13.28
CA ALA A 240 -9.38 16.29 -14.63
C ALA A 240 -9.73 14.81 -14.65
N ARG A 241 -10.53 14.39 -15.63
CA ARG A 241 -10.86 13.00 -15.89
C ARG A 241 -10.76 12.76 -17.38
N ILE A 242 -9.91 11.83 -17.78
CA ILE A 242 -9.59 11.57 -19.19
C ILE A 242 -9.63 10.07 -19.40
N ALA A 243 -10.31 9.62 -20.46
CA ALA A 243 -10.37 8.22 -20.84
C ALA A 243 -10.04 8.09 -22.33
N PHE A 244 -9.25 7.09 -22.65
CA PHE A 244 -8.88 6.75 -24.02
C PHE A 244 -9.56 5.46 -24.43
N HIS A 245 -10.15 5.49 -25.62
CA HIS A 245 -10.82 4.33 -26.20
C HIS A 245 -10.24 4.00 -27.58
N ALA A 246 -10.25 2.73 -27.92
CA ALA A 246 -10.05 2.23 -29.29
C ALA A 246 -11.13 1.21 -29.60
N GLU A 247 -11.81 1.37 -30.74
CA GLU A 247 -12.90 0.49 -31.17
C GLU A 247 -14.00 0.33 -30.08
N GLY A 248 -14.28 1.42 -29.37
CA GLY A 248 -15.26 1.45 -28.27
C GLY A 248 -14.78 0.82 -26.95
N ARG A 249 -13.59 0.20 -26.90
CA ARG A 249 -13.04 -0.42 -25.69
C ARG A 249 -12.11 0.53 -24.94
N LEU A 250 -12.16 0.49 -23.61
CA LEU A 250 -11.31 1.29 -22.75
C LEU A 250 -9.85 0.83 -22.80
N LEU A 251 -8.96 1.72 -23.21
CA LEU A 251 -7.50 1.49 -23.19
C LEU A 251 -6.85 2.02 -21.91
N ALA A 252 -7.25 3.21 -21.48
CA ALA A 252 -6.68 3.86 -20.31
C ALA A 252 -7.60 4.93 -19.74
N ALA A 253 -7.46 5.25 -18.47
CA ALA A 253 -8.12 6.39 -17.85
C ALA A 253 -7.25 7.04 -16.77
N LEU A 254 -7.28 8.36 -16.67
CA LEU A 254 -6.64 9.19 -15.65
C LEU A 254 -7.72 10.02 -14.93
N PHE A 255 -7.64 10.05 -13.61
CA PHE A 255 -8.42 10.91 -12.72
C PHE A 255 -7.44 11.73 -11.89
N ALA A 256 -7.61 13.04 -11.83
CA ALA A 256 -6.76 13.94 -11.05
C ALA A 256 -7.59 14.99 -10.29
N SER A 257 -7.09 15.38 -9.12
CA SER A 257 -7.73 16.32 -8.19
C SER A 257 -6.69 17.00 -7.28
N PRO A 258 -6.94 18.21 -6.74
CA PRO A 258 -6.07 18.83 -5.74
C PRO A 258 -6.01 18.06 -4.41
N SER A 259 -7.02 17.23 -4.14
CA SER A 259 -7.10 16.33 -2.99
C SER A 259 -7.01 14.85 -3.45
N PRO A 260 -6.76 13.89 -2.53
CA PRO A 260 -6.79 12.47 -2.86
C PRO A 260 -8.03 12.07 -3.67
N VAL A 261 -7.83 11.26 -4.70
CA VAL A 261 -8.86 10.96 -5.70
C VAL A 261 -9.88 9.95 -5.18
N ALA A 262 -11.14 10.36 -5.13
CA ALA A 262 -12.27 9.57 -4.62
C ALA A 262 -12.98 8.75 -5.71
N VAL A 263 -12.31 7.70 -6.21
CA VAL A 263 -12.81 6.78 -7.27
C VAL A 263 -12.84 5.32 -6.81
N ALA A 264 -13.68 4.51 -7.46
CA ALA A 264 -13.74 3.06 -7.28
C ALA A 264 -12.62 2.40 -8.11
N ARG A 265 -11.42 2.31 -7.52
CA ARG A 265 -10.18 1.87 -8.18
C ARG A 265 -10.30 0.49 -8.83
N ASP A 266 -10.82 -0.49 -8.10
CA ASP A 266 -10.94 -1.86 -8.59
C ASP A 266 -12.01 -1.98 -9.68
N HIS A 267 -13.10 -1.22 -9.56
CA HIS A 267 -14.09 -1.11 -10.62
C HIS A 267 -13.42 -0.59 -11.90
N LEU A 268 -12.71 0.54 -11.84
CA LEU A 268 -12.03 1.12 -13.00
C LEU A 268 -10.98 0.16 -13.60
N ALA A 269 -10.22 -0.53 -12.77
CA ALA A 269 -9.26 -1.54 -13.23
C ALA A 269 -9.95 -2.69 -13.97
N SER A 270 -11.10 -3.16 -13.48
CA SER A 270 -11.86 -4.22 -14.12
C SER A 270 -12.46 -3.83 -15.49
N ARG A 271 -12.56 -2.52 -15.79
CA ARG A 271 -13.15 -2.02 -17.05
C ARG A 271 -12.17 -1.93 -18.22
N LEU A 272 -10.88 -2.18 -18.01
CA LEU A 272 -9.93 -2.26 -19.09
C LEU A 272 -10.40 -3.27 -20.15
N HIS A 273 -10.29 -2.91 -21.42
CA HIS A 273 -10.75 -3.66 -22.60
C HIS A 273 -12.27 -3.83 -22.73
N GLN A 274 -13.07 -3.28 -21.83
CA GLN A 274 -14.53 -3.33 -21.92
C GLN A 274 -15.09 -2.10 -22.66
N SER A 275 -16.27 -2.25 -23.24
CA SER A 275 -17.03 -1.12 -23.78
C SER A 275 -17.72 -0.38 -22.64
N GLU A 276 -17.12 0.72 -22.19
CA GLU A 276 -17.58 1.49 -21.03
C GLU A 276 -17.60 2.99 -21.35
N PRO A 277 -18.74 3.51 -21.85
CA PRO A 277 -18.88 4.93 -22.16
C PRO A 277 -18.97 5.81 -20.91
N THR A 278 -19.32 5.23 -19.75
CA THR A 278 -19.51 5.96 -18.48
C THR A 278 -18.31 5.91 -17.54
N VAL A 279 -17.14 5.43 -18.00
CA VAL A 279 -15.94 5.27 -17.17
C VAL A 279 -15.53 6.55 -16.41
N LEU A 280 -15.75 7.73 -17.01
CA LEU A 280 -15.39 9.03 -16.42
C LEU A 280 -16.23 9.40 -15.18
N ALA A 281 -17.31 8.67 -14.89
CA ALA A 281 -18.00 8.78 -13.60
C ALA A 281 -17.08 8.37 -12.44
N GLY A 282 -16.10 7.50 -12.69
CA GLY A 282 -15.13 7.04 -11.69
C GLY A 282 -15.71 6.08 -10.65
N ARG A 283 -16.98 5.67 -10.81
CA ARG A 283 -17.75 4.81 -9.91
C ARG A 283 -18.72 3.95 -10.73
N PRO A 284 -19.18 2.81 -10.21
CA PRO A 284 -20.24 2.03 -10.84
C PRO A 284 -21.50 2.87 -11.03
N ARG A 285 -22.36 2.49 -11.98
CA ARG A 285 -23.74 3.02 -12.07
C ARG A 285 -24.47 2.78 -10.74
N ALA A 286 -25.40 3.65 -10.38
CA ALA A 286 -26.15 3.59 -9.11
C ALA A 286 -26.81 2.21 -8.84
N ASP A 287 -27.11 1.43 -9.88
CA ASP A 287 -27.69 0.08 -9.79
C ASP A 287 -26.67 -1.06 -9.58
N MET A 288 -25.36 -0.76 -9.53
CA MET A 288 -24.32 -1.74 -9.18
C MET A 288 -23.79 -1.49 -7.76
N PRO A 289 -23.73 -2.49 -6.88
CA PRO A 289 -23.19 -2.31 -5.54
C PRO A 289 -21.70 -1.98 -5.59
N ASP A 290 -21.33 -0.81 -5.06
CA ASP A 290 -19.93 -0.41 -4.84
C ASP A 290 -19.36 -1.25 -3.70
N PRO A 291 -18.35 -2.10 -3.93
CA PRO A 291 -17.76 -2.93 -2.88
C PRO A 291 -17.01 -2.13 -1.81
N GLY A 292 -16.62 -0.87 -2.08
CA GLY A 292 -15.83 -0.05 -1.15
C GLY A 292 -14.38 -0.55 -1.01
N ALA A 293 -13.66 -0.01 -0.02
CA ALA A 293 -12.26 -0.39 0.26
C ALA A 293 -12.11 -1.91 0.52
N THR A 294 -11.10 -2.53 -0.08
CA THR A 294 -10.84 -3.96 0.05
C THR A 294 -10.46 -4.33 1.48
N VAL A 295 -11.22 -5.24 2.09
CA VAL A 295 -10.96 -5.79 3.42
C VAL A 295 -10.35 -7.19 3.30
N CYS A 296 -10.85 -8.02 2.38
CA CYS A 296 -10.25 -9.32 2.06
C CYS A 296 -9.52 -9.25 0.72
N ALA A 297 -8.20 -9.01 0.74
CA ALA A 297 -7.39 -8.94 -0.48
C ALA A 297 -7.34 -10.28 -1.24
N CYS A 298 -7.29 -11.41 -0.52
CA CYS A 298 -7.16 -12.75 -1.12
C CYS A 298 -8.37 -13.14 -1.99
N LEU A 299 -9.56 -12.64 -1.68
CA LEU A 299 -10.81 -12.92 -2.41
C LEU A 299 -11.49 -11.66 -2.95
N ASN A 300 -10.77 -10.53 -2.92
CA ASN A 300 -11.21 -9.23 -3.40
C ASN A 300 -12.58 -8.77 -2.85
N VAL A 301 -12.81 -8.92 -1.54
CA VAL A 301 -14.06 -8.52 -0.87
C VAL A 301 -13.89 -7.15 -0.20
N GLY A 302 -14.77 -6.21 -0.52
CA GLY A 302 -14.76 -4.85 0.02
C GLY A 302 -15.70 -4.61 1.20
N ILE A 303 -15.44 -3.53 1.94
CA ILE A 303 -16.15 -3.16 3.17
C ILE A 303 -17.66 -2.92 2.98
N ASN A 304 -18.08 -2.36 1.85
CA ASN A 304 -19.51 -2.13 1.59
C ASN A 304 -20.23 -3.44 1.28
N THR A 305 -19.56 -4.39 0.61
CA THR A 305 -20.08 -5.75 0.42
C THR A 305 -20.27 -6.47 1.75
N ILE A 306 -19.28 -6.36 2.65
CA ILE A 306 -19.35 -6.91 4.01
C ILE A 306 -20.48 -6.26 4.80
N ARG A 307 -20.56 -4.92 4.77
CA ARG A 307 -21.62 -4.16 5.45
C ARG A 307 -23.01 -4.54 4.95
N ALA A 308 -23.20 -4.69 3.64
CA ALA A 308 -24.48 -5.10 3.06
C ALA A 308 -24.87 -6.52 3.52
N ALA A 309 -23.91 -7.44 3.61
CA ALA A 309 -24.15 -8.79 4.13
C ALA A 309 -24.57 -8.78 5.62
N ILE A 310 -23.88 -7.99 6.45
CA ILE A 310 -24.21 -7.80 7.88
C ILE A 310 -25.61 -7.18 8.02
N GLN A 311 -25.89 -6.08 7.31
CA GLN A 311 -27.16 -5.36 7.37
C GLN A 311 -28.35 -6.18 6.88
N SER A 312 -28.13 -7.11 5.94
CA SER A 312 -29.18 -8.02 5.48
C SER A 312 -29.51 -9.16 6.47
N GLY A 313 -28.82 -9.22 7.62
CA GLY A 313 -28.98 -10.28 8.63
C GLY A 313 -28.38 -11.63 8.22
N ARG A 314 -27.80 -11.73 7.01
CA ARG A 314 -27.26 -12.98 6.45
C ARG A 314 -25.92 -13.40 7.06
N ALA A 315 -25.19 -12.49 7.71
CA ALA A 315 -23.87 -12.78 8.25
C ALA A 315 -23.58 -11.98 9.54
N LEU A 316 -23.79 -12.63 10.70
CA LEU A 316 -23.59 -12.03 12.03
C LEU A 316 -22.36 -12.58 12.77
N SER A 317 -21.52 -13.34 12.08
CA SER A 317 -20.26 -13.86 12.63
C SER A 317 -19.20 -13.90 11.55
N VAL A 318 -17.91 -13.96 11.93
CA VAL A 318 -16.81 -14.08 10.97
C VAL A 318 -16.95 -15.35 10.13
N ALA A 319 -17.43 -16.44 10.74
CA ALA A 319 -17.72 -17.68 10.02
C ALA A 319 -18.84 -17.49 8.99
N ALA A 320 -19.94 -16.83 9.36
CA ALA A 320 -21.05 -16.56 8.45
C ALA A 320 -20.67 -15.59 7.32
N LEU A 321 -19.78 -14.62 7.59
CA LEU A 321 -19.18 -13.78 6.53
C LEU A 321 -18.30 -14.61 5.58
N GLY A 322 -17.59 -15.60 6.12
CA GLY A 322 -16.81 -16.56 5.33
C GLY A 322 -17.68 -17.42 4.42
N GLU A 323 -18.82 -17.92 4.91
CA GLU A 323 -19.77 -18.68 4.08
C GLU A 323 -20.46 -17.80 3.03
N ALA A 324 -20.89 -16.59 3.41
CA ALA A 324 -21.66 -15.72 2.53
C ALA A 324 -20.82 -15.03 1.44
N LEU A 325 -19.58 -14.67 1.76
CA LEU A 325 -18.72 -13.83 0.90
C LEU A 325 -17.38 -14.47 0.56
N GLY A 326 -17.04 -15.63 1.15
CA GLY A 326 -15.70 -16.22 1.10
C GLY A 326 -14.68 -15.51 2.00
N ALA A 327 -14.93 -14.27 2.44
CA ALA A 327 -13.96 -13.45 3.18
C ALA A 327 -13.43 -14.16 4.44
N GLY A 328 -12.10 -14.23 4.58
CA GLY A 328 -11.45 -14.84 5.75
C GLY A 328 -11.32 -16.37 5.74
N THR A 329 -11.71 -17.05 4.64
CA THR A 329 -11.63 -18.52 4.53
C THR A 329 -10.31 -19.04 3.91
N SER A 330 -9.64 -18.24 3.09
CA SER A 330 -8.42 -18.66 2.39
C SER A 330 -7.13 -18.39 3.19
N CYS A 331 -6.68 -17.13 3.25
CA CYS A 331 -5.43 -16.76 3.91
C CYS A 331 -5.61 -16.26 5.36
N GLY A 332 -6.85 -16.01 5.78
CA GLY A 332 -7.20 -15.62 7.16
C GLY A 332 -6.79 -14.22 7.62
N SER A 333 -5.97 -13.48 6.87
CA SER A 333 -5.39 -12.18 7.28
C SER A 333 -6.42 -11.10 7.64
N CYS A 334 -7.58 -11.11 6.97
CA CYS A 334 -8.66 -10.15 7.20
C CYS A 334 -9.59 -10.50 8.37
N ARG A 335 -9.46 -11.69 9.00
CA ARG A 335 -10.38 -12.14 10.07
C ARG A 335 -10.45 -11.19 11.28
N PRO A 336 -9.33 -10.59 11.77
CA PRO A 336 -9.38 -9.60 12.84
C PRO A 336 -10.19 -8.35 12.45
N GLU A 337 -10.03 -7.87 11.22
CA GLU A 337 -10.76 -6.72 10.70
C GLU A 337 -12.25 -7.02 10.52
N LEU A 338 -12.60 -8.21 10.02
CA LEU A 338 -13.99 -8.69 9.94
C LEU A 338 -14.65 -8.75 11.32
N ALA A 339 -13.93 -9.24 12.34
CA ALA A 339 -14.41 -9.27 13.72
C ALA A 339 -14.65 -7.85 14.27
N GLY A 340 -13.73 -6.93 13.98
CA GLY A 340 -13.86 -5.51 14.33
C GLY A 340 -15.03 -4.81 13.64
N LEU A 341 -15.33 -5.15 12.39
CA LEU A 341 -16.51 -4.64 11.69
C LEU A 341 -17.79 -5.16 12.33
N LEU A 342 -17.89 -6.46 12.62
CA LEU A 342 -19.05 -7.06 13.27
C LEU A 342 -19.32 -6.48 14.66
N SER A 343 -18.28 -6.21 15.46
CA SER A 343 -18.45 -5.64 16.80
C SER A 343 -18.96 -4.19 16.78
N ARG A 344 -18.54 -3.41 15.77
CA ARG A 344 -19.04 -2.03 15.54
C ARG A 344 -20.47 -1.98 15.02
N PHE A 345 -20.98 -3.08 14.47
CA PHE A 345 -22.33 -3.21 13.91
C PHE A 345 -23.38 -3.75 14.90
N LYS A 346 -23.09 -3.84 16.21
CA LYS A 346 -24.07 -4.29 17.20
C LYS A 346 -25.33 -3.41 17.18
N LEU A 347 -26.47 -4.08 16.99
CA LEU A 347 -27.84 -3.55 16.94
C LEU A 347 -28.17 -2.66 18.16
N PRO A 348 -29.04 -1.64 18.01
CA PRO A 348 -29.63 -0.97 19.15
C PRO A 348 -30.35 -2.03 20.00
N GLU A 349 -30.02 -2.10 21.29
CA GLU A 349 -30.80 -2.88 22.25
C GLU A 349 -32.26 -2.44 22.15
N ALA A 350 -33.16 -3.42 21.97
CA ALA A 350 -34.58 -3.16 22.11
C ALA A 350 -34.82 -2.71 23.55
N ALA A 351 -35.23 -1.45 23.71
CA ALA A 351 -35.72 -0.94 24.98
C ALA A 351 -36.95 -1.77 25.38
N GLU A 352 -36.88 -2.39 26.54
CA GLU A 352 -38.03 -2.93 27.28
C GLU A 352 -38.60 -1.84 28.21
#